data_AF-A0A838DYD1-F1
#
_entry.id   AF-A0A838DYD1-F1
#
_cell.length_a   1.000
_cell.length_b   1.000
_cell.length_c   1.000
_cell.angle_alpha   90.00
_cell.angle_beta   90.00
_cell.angle_gamma   90.00
#
_symmetry.space_group_name_H-M   'P 1'
#
loop_
_entity.id
_entity.type
_entity.pdbx_description
1 polymer ?
#
loop_
_entity_poly.entity_id
_entity_poly.type
_entity_poly.pdbx_seq_one_letter_code
_entity_poly.pdbx_strand_id
1 'polypeptide(L)'
;MARSSRRAAPRRGQRPVRHLSEAALRERTRHKRLHRRSRNLILLLVFLGLFALGFNRVLAYEDGVTRVTFTVQGALPVPVLEMRPAGGETSLVAVIAHGFSGSKDLMTSFGVELARAGVTAYLFDFPGHGESPVALAGDLTSPQNAQNNITALGEVVDYARTHNSATSTPNIVLLGHSMGSAAVGDYAMAHAGDSHIVATILVSPVGQEQPTTTQPRNLLLLVGQNDIPYIIANNTRLLKLGCNFSANPQTLPAECGSPLHGTGRRAVAIPTANHITILNTATTFSSMLDWLHRAYPQQVNTGHMAANTRNAWLLLGVAGILLAMFPLCSLLIDMFDINIAPRAFKGQDVLFFDLCAVLAILLTLGIQYVWRPFGFVQILLGDYVSGYFFFIALIMAAGILVIRRMLPIPLMRQVIAQIAVGLALGAILYFTLGQLSTFAWQRFTFTPPRLWRFAIVFVLIWPLFLLDEGINRGWQELGIIRGAVASLGFKVLLIVGLFAATLFTPGLGFLDIVLPVLALVFLLLVAFGTQIYASGRAAIAGATLSAFVMAWAMTTTFPITLS
;
A
#
# COMPACT_ATOMS: atom_id res chain seq x y z
N MET A 1 -71.74 55.45 41.24
CA MET A 1 -70.29 55.38 41.02
C MET A 1 -69.94 54.01 40.46
N ALA A 2 -69.40 53.96 39.25
CA ALA A 2 -69.02 52.74 38.54
C ALA A 2 -67.53 52.40 38.77
N ARG A 3 -67.22 51.09 38.80
CA ARG A 3 -65.95 50.41 38.40
C ARG A 3 -65.90 49.04 39.09
N SER A 4 -65.47 47.92 38.53
CA SER A 4 -65.26 47.46 37.15
C SER A 4 -64.94 45.96 37.26
N SER A 5 -65.67 45.11 36.53
CA SER A 5 -65.37 43.68 36.40
C SER A 5 -64.16 43.47 35.48
N ARG A 6 -63.14 42.71 35.91
CA ARG A 6 -62.14 42.12 35.01
C ARG A 6 -62.29 40.59 35.01
N ARG A 7 -62.90 40.07 33.95
CA ARG A 7 -62.79 38.66 33.53
C ARG A 7 -61.39 38.43 32.99
N ALA A 8 -60.66 37.47 33.54
CA ALA A 8 -59.41 36.99 32.97
C ALA A 8 -59.70 35.99 31.82
N ALA A 9 -59.07 36.21 30.67
CA ALA A 9 -59.12 35.35 29.49
C ALA A 9 -58.25 34.09 29.66
N PRO A 10 -58.57 32.96 29.00
CA PRO A 10 -57.75 31.76 29.05
C PRO A 10 -56.49 31.94 28.19
N ARG A 11 -55.32 31.61 28.76
CA ARG A 11 -54.04 31.56 28.04
C ARG A 11 -54.08 30.47 26.96
N ARG A 12 -54.18 30.87 25.69
CA ARG A 12 -53.77 30.05 24.53
C ARG A 12 -52.25 29.87 24.57
N GLY A 13 -51.75 28.63 24.57
CA GLY A 13 -50.32 28.40 24.33
C GLY A 13 -49.69 27.09 24.78
N GLN A 14 -50.38 26.16 25.44
CA GLN A 14 -49.83 24.82 25.67
C GLN A 14 -50.26 23.90 24.51
N ARG A 15 -49.32 23.62 23.59
CA ARG A 15 -49.46 22.50 22.65
C ARG A 15 -49.59 21.22 23.49
N PRO A 16 -50.61 20.37 23.28
CA PRO A 16 -50.68 19.09 23.97
C PRO A 16 -49.50 18.24 23.51
N VAL A 17 -48.62 17.87 24.43
CA VAL A 17 -47.63 16.82 24.22
C VAL A 17 -48.44 15.53 24.03
N ARG A 18 -48.65 15.11 22.78
CA ARG A 18 -49.24 13.80 22.47
C ARG A 18 -48.32 12.74 23.06
N HIS A 19 -48.68 12.18 24.21
CA HIS A 19 -48.12 10.92 24.69
C HIS A 19 -48.47 9.84 23.67
N LEU A 20 -47.51 9.52 22.80
CA LEU A 20 -47.62 8.36 21.92
C LEU A 20 -47.70 7.12 22.82
N SER A 21 -48.63 6.22 22.54
CA SER A 21 -48.67 4.91 23.21
C SER A 21 -47.34 4.18 22.98
N GLU A 22 -46.94 3.29 23.89
CA GLU A 22 -45.71 2.49 23.71
C GLU A 22 -45.70 1.75 22.37
N ALA A 23 -46.87 1.32 21.90
CA ALA A 23 -47.05 0.71 20.58
C ALA A 23 -46.67 1.67 19.44
N ALA A 24 -47.14 2.93 19.48
CA ALA A 24 -46.80 3.94 18.47
C ALA A 24 -45.32 4.36 18.53
N LEU A 25 -44.70 4.35 19.70
CA LEU A 25 -43.26 4.59 19.84
C LEU A 25 -42.43 3.44 19.26
N ARG A 26 -42.82 2.18 19.51
CA ARG A 26 -42.20 0.97 18.93
C ARG A 26 -42.33 0.94 17.41
N GLU A 27 -43.51 1.26 16.89
CA GLU A 27 -43.79 1.31 15.45
C GLU A 27 -42.96 2.41 14.76
N ARG A 28 -42.92 3.62 15.33
CA ARG A 28 -42.08 4.71 14.81
C ARG A 28 -40.59 4.37 14.82
N THR A 29 -40.12 3.66 15.85
CA THR A 29 -38.73 3.21 15.96
C THR A 29 -38.41 2.12 14.92
N ARG A 30 -39.34 1.18 14.70
CA ARG A 30 -39.25 0.16 13.65
C ARG A 30 -39.19 0.79 12.26
N HIS A 31 -40.06 1.76 11.95
CA HIS A 31 -40.04 2.48 10.68
C HIS A 31 -38.73 3.24 10.45
N LYS A 32 -38.19 3.93 11.47
CA LYS A 32 -36.89 4.60 11.36
C LYS A 32 -35.74 3.61 11.10
N ARG A 33 -35.74 2.45 11.76
CA ARG A 33 -34.73 1.40 11.56
C ARG A 33 -34.83 0.81 10.15
N LEU A 34 -36.03 0.51 9.67
CA LEU A 34 -36.27 0.03 8.30
C LEU A 34 -35.79 1.05 7.26
N HIS A 35 -36.16 2.32 7.40
CA HIS A 35 -35.74 3.37 6.47
C HIS A 35 -34.21 3.55 6.44
N ARG A 36 -33.55 3.54 7.62
CA ARG A 36 -32.08 3.58 7.70
C ARG A 36 -31.43 2.38 7.01
N ARG A 37 -31.96 1.17 7.22
CA ARG A 37 -31.48 -0.05 6.57
C ARG A 37 -31.64 0.03 5.06
N SER A 38 -32.81 0.42 4.55
CA SER A 38 -33.05 0.60 3.11
C SER A 38 -32.07 1.62 2.49
N ARG A 39 -31.88 2.77 3.13
CA ARG A 39 -30.91 3.78 2.67
C ARG A 39 -29.49 3.23 2.62
N ASN A 40 -29.05 2.54 3.67
CA ASN A 40 -27.71 1.97 3.73
C ASN A 40 -27.52 0.87 2.67
N LEU A 41 -28.54 0.05 2.40
CA LEU A 41 -28.51 -0.95 1.33
C LEU A 41 -28.37 -0.30 -0.06
N ILE A 42 -29.11 0.78 -0.33
CA ILE A 42 -29.00 1.51 -1.60
C ILE A 42 -27.59 2.09 -1.76
N LEU A 43 -27.06 2.76 -0.73
CA LEU A 43 -25.69 3.31 -0.77
C LEU A 43 -24.65 2.21 -0.96
N LEU A 44 -24.80 1.07 -0.29
CA LEU A 44 -23.93 -0.07 -0.45
C LEU A 44 -23.93 -0.56 -1.91
N LEU A 45 -25.10 -0.75 -2.51
CA LEU A 45 -25.22 -1.19 -3.91
C LEU A 45 -24.59 -0.19 -4.88
N VAL A 46 -24.79 1.12 -4.68
CA VAL A 46 -24.17 2.16 -5.51
C VAL A 46 -22.65 2.09 -5.42
N PHE A 47 -22.09 2.03 -4.20
CA PHE A 47 -20.64 2.01 -4.00
C PHE A 47 -19.99 0.70 -4.48
N LEU A 48 -20.68 -0.44 -4.31
CA LEU A 48 -20.25 -1.71 -4.92
C LEU A 48 -20.34 -1.66 -6.45
N GLY A 49 -21.30 -0.96 -7.03
CA GLY A 49 -21.36 -0.69 -8.47
C GLY A 49 -20.16 0.11 -8.97
N LEU A 50 -19.72 1.15 -8.22
CA LEU A 50 -18.50 1.90 -8.53
C LEU A 50 -17.25 1.02 -8.42
N PHE A 51 -17.16 0.18 -7.38
CA PHE A 51 -16.08 -0.79 -7.22
C PHE A 51 -16.03 -1.76 -8.41
N ALA A 52 -17.17 -2.36 -8.78
CA ALA A 52 -17.26 -3.29 -9.89
C ALA A 52 -16.90 -2.64 -11.23
N LEU A 53 -17.34 -1.41 -11.46
CA LEU A 53 -16.96 -0.64 -12.66
C LEU A 53 -15.46 -0.37 -12.69
N GLY A 54 -14.88 0.14 -11.59
CA GLY A 54 -13.45 0.41 -11.49
C GLY A 54 -12.62 -0.86 -11.72
N PHE A 55 -12.97 -1.96 -11.04
CA PHE A 55 -12.27 -3.24 -11.20
C PHE A 55 -12.41 -3.80 -12.62
N ASN A 56 -13.62 -3.80 -13.19
CA ASN A 56 -13.81 -4.27 -14.56
C ASN A 56 -12.97 -3.48 -15.58
N ARG A 57 -12.86 -2.15 -15.41
CA ARG A 57 -12.02 -1.32 -16.28
C ARG A 57 -10.52 -1.52 -16.07
N VAL A 58 -10.10 -1.86 -14.86
CA VAL A 58 -8.72 -2.27 -14.59
C VAL A 58 -8.42 -3.62 -15.25
N LEU A 59 -9.34 -4.59 -15.24
CA LEU A 59 -9.17 -5.87 -15.93
C LEU A 59 -9.07 -5.66 -17.45
N ALA A 60 -9.96 -4.85 -18.02
CA ALA A 60 -9.96 -4.51 -19.45
C ALA A 60 -8.67 -3.78 -19.90
N TYR A 61 -7.88 -3.24 -18.96
CA TYR A 61 -6.58 -2.67 -19.30
C TYR A 61 -5.58 -3.73 -19.81
N GLU A 62 -5.79 -5.02 -19.56
CA GLU A 62 -4.95 -6.09 -20.11
C GLU A 62 -5.53 -6.70 -21.40
N ASP A 63 -6.60 -6.13 -21.96
CA ASP A 63 -7.18 -6.62 -23.22
C ASP A 63 -6.12 -6.66 -24.34
N GLY A 64 -6.03 -7.80 -25.03
CA GLY A 64 -5.03 -8.08 -26.05
C GLY A 64 -3.69 -8.62 -25.53
N VAL A 65 -3.58 -8.85 -24.22
CA VAL A 65 -2.38 -9.42 -23.56
C VAL A 65 -2.76 -10.72 -22.86
N THR A 66 -1.92 -11.75 -23.01
CA THR A 66 -2.04 -12.99 -22.26
C THR A 66 -1.18 -12.90 -21.00
N ARG A 67 -1.80 -13.11 -19.84
CA ARG A 67 -1.16 -13.08 -18.52
C ARG A 67 -0.96 -14.50 -17.98
N VAL A 68 0.27 -14.89 -17.68
CA VAL A 68 0.61 -16.22 -17.13
C VAL A 68 1.51 -16.05 -15.91
N THR A 69 1.28 -16.84 -14.86
CA THR A 69 2.14 -16.85 -13.66
C THR A 69 2.72 -18.23 -13.44
N PHE A 70 4.01 -18.30 -13.15
CA PHE A 70 4.73 -19.55 -12.85
C PHE A 70 5.95 -19.28 -11.97
N THR A 71 6.75 -20.30 -11.70
CA THR A 71 8.02 -20.17 -10.96
C THR A 71 9.15 -20.75 -11.80
N VAL A 72 10.13 -19.91 -12.13
CA VAL A 72 11.40 -20.38 -12.73
C VAL A 72 12.15 -21.13 -11.64
N GLN A 73 12.53 -22.37 -11.94
CA GLN A 73 13.34 -23.19 -11.05
C GLN A 73 14.82 -22.95 -11.36
N GLY A 74 15.63 -22.81 -10.32
CA GLY A 74 17.06 -22.52 -10.43
C GLY A 74 17.76 -22.73 -9.09
N ALA A 75 18.87 -22.02 -8.88
CA ALA A 75 19.48 -21.86 -7.57
C ALA A 75 18.52 -21.15 -6.59
N LEU A 76 17.69 -20.23 -7.10
CA LEU A 76 16.59 -19.61 -6.38
C LEU A 76 15.26 -19.91 -7.10
N PRO A 77 14.19 -20.32 -6.39
CA PRO A 77 12.86 -20.35 -7.00
C PRO A 77 12.35 -18.92 -7.21
N VAL A 78 12.17 -18.51 -8.46
CA VAL A 78 11.78 -17.13 -8.81
C VAL A 78 10.35 -17.09 -9.36
N PRO A 79 9.37 -16.52 -8.63
CA PRO A 79 8.03 -16.31 -9.16
C PRO A 79 8.04 -15.29 -10.30
N VAL A 80 7.44 -15.66 -11.42
CA VAL A 80 7.38 -14.87 -12.65
C VAL A 80 5.92 -14.64 -13.06
N LEU A 81 5.68 -13.44 -13.56
CA LEU A 81 4.50 -12.99 -14.26
C LEU A 81 4.94 -12.72 -15.70
N GLU A 82 4.42 -13.49 -16.64
CA GLU A 82 4.64 -13.33 -18.07
C GLU A 82 3.46 -12.59 -18.70
N MET A 83 3.78 -11.62 -19.54
CA MET A 83 2.84 -10.85 -20.35
C MET A 83 3.19 -11.04 -21.83
N ARG A 84 2.31 -11.69 -22.59
CA ARG A 84 2.52 -11.98 -24.02
C ARG A 84 1.54 -11.22 -24.92
N PRO A 85 1.98 -10.76 -26.10
CA PRO A 85 1.06 -10.27 -27.14
C PRO A 85 0.09 -11.38 -27.58
N ALA A 86 -1.21 -11.10 -27.63
CA ALA A 86 -2.19 -12.04 -28.19
C ALA A 86 -2.03 -12.21 -29.72
N GLY A 87 -1.48 -11.21 -30.41
CA GLY A 87 -1.31 -11.19 -31.86
C GLY A 87 -0.02 -11.85 -32.40
N GLY A 88 0.73 -12.55 -31.54
CA GLY A 88 2.04 -13.10 -31.85
C GLY A 88 3.19 -12.26 -31.31
N GLU A 89 4.29 -12.91 -30.92
CA GLU A 89 5.45 -12.27 -30.31
C GLU A 89 6.60 -12.05 -31.30
N THR A 90 7.45 -11.07 -30.98
CA THR A 90 8.66 -10.77 -31.76
C THR A 90 9.88 -11.47 -31.15
N SER A 91 11.05 -11.29 -31.77
CA SER A 91 12.31 -11.77 -31.19
C SER A 91 12.81 -10.93 -30.01
N LEU A 92 12.15 -9.82 -29.67
CA LEU A 92 12.46 -9.03 -28.48
C LEU A 92 11.72 -9.58 -27.26
N VAL A 93 12.45 -9.72 -26.17
CA VAL A 93 11.92 -10.12 -24.87
C VAL A 93 12.43 -9.16 -23.81
N ALA A 94 11.56 -8.72 -22.90
CA ALA A 94 11.91 -7.85 -21.79
C ALA A 94 11.93 -8.64 -20.47
N VAL A 95 12.96 -8.42 -19.64
CA VAL A 95 13.01 -8.90 -18.25
C VAL A 95 12.98 -7.70 -17.32
N ILE A 96 12.01 -7.69 -16.40
CA ILE A 96 11.61 -6.49 -15.65
C ILE A 96 11.73 -6.70 -14.14
N ALA A 97 12.56 -5.89 -13.51
CA ALA A 97 12.87 -5.91 -12.08
C ALA A 97 12.18 -4.78 -11.29
N HIS A 98 11.52 -5.11 -10.16
CA HIS A 98 10.81 -4.15 -9.31
C HIS A 98 11.70 -3.51 -8.21
N GLY A 99 11.22 -2.45 -7.57
CA GLY A 99 11.90 -1.77 -6.44
C GLY A 99 11.74 -2.47 -5.06
N PHE A 100 12.42 -1.95 -4.03
CA PHE A 100 12.55 -2.58 -2.69
C PHE A 100 11.22 -2.82 -1.92
N SER A 101 10.17 -2.04 -2.13
CA SER A 101 8.86 -2.29 -1.51
C SER A 101 7.83 -2.73 -2.54
N GLY A 102 8.32 -3.31 -3.64
CA GLY A 102 7.56 -3.74 -4.79
C GLY A 102 7.37 -5.25 -4.86
N SER A 103 6.74 -5.66 -5.94
CA SER A 103 6.55 -7.03 -6.41
C SER A 103 6.47 -6.98 -7.94
N LYS A 104 6.49 -8.12 -8.62
CA LYS A 104 6.24 -8.19 -10.08
C LYS A 104 4.93 -7.52 -10.49
N ASP A 105 3.92 -7.53 -9.61
CA ASP A 105 2.63 -6.88 -9.85
C ASP A 105 2.75 -5.34 -9.99
N LEU A 106 3.71 -4.72 -9.31
CA LEU A 106 4.00 -3.27 -9.41
C LEU A 106 4.48 -2.85 -10.79
N MET A 107 5.12 -3.77 -11.50
CA MET A 107 5.68 -3.51 -12.82
C MET A 107 4.70 -3.87 -13.96
N THR A 108 3.48 -4.35 -13.63
CA THR A 108 2.48 -4.83 -14.61
C THR A 108 2.24 -3.86 -15.76
N SER A 109 2.16 -2.55 -15.50
CA SER A 109 1.92 -1.56 -16.54
C SER A 109 3.02 -1.56 -17.61
N PHE A 110 4.29 -1.78 -17.25
CA PHE A 110 5.37 -1.95 -18.23
C PHE A 110 5.17 -3.22 -19.07
N GLY A 111 4.84 -4.34 -18.41
CA GLY A 111 4.60 -5.61 -19.09
C GLY A 111 3.47 -5.54 -20.12
N VAL A 112 2.36 -4.88 -19.75
CA VAL A 112 1.21 -4.69 -20.65
C VAL A 112 1.57 -3.83 -21.86
N GLU A 113 2.24 -2.69 -21.65
CA GLU A 113 2.59 -1.79 -22.75
C GLU A 113 3.66 -2.40 -23.68
N LEU A 114 4.60 -3.19 -23.14
CA LEU A 114 5.55 -3.96 -23.94
C LEU A 114 4.85 -5.07 -24.74
N ALA A 115 3.95 -5.83 -24.11
CA ALA A 115 3.19 -6.88 -24.78
C ALA A 115 2.32 -6.30 -25.91
N ARG A 116 1.66 -5.15 -25.70
CA ARG A 116 0.93 -4.44 -26.76
C ARG A 116 1.82 -4.01 -27.92
N ALA A 117 3.08 -3.69 -27.65
CA ALA A 117 4.07 -3.35 -28.66
C ALA A 117 4.69 -4.58 -29.36
N GLY A 118 4.29 -5.81 -29.00
CA GLY A 118 4.79 -7.06 -29.58
C GLY A 118 5.97 -7.69 -28.84
N VAL A 119 6.34 -7.16 -27.67
CA VAL A 119 7.48 -7.61 -26.86
C VAL A 119 6.98 -8.44 -25.68
N THR A 120 7.34 -9.72 -25.62
CA THR A 120 7.03 -10.57 -24.46
C THR A 120 7.79 -10.05 -23.24
N ALA A 121 7.10 -9.90 -22.10
CA ALA A 121 7.68 -9.34 -20.88
C ALA A 121 7.58 -10.31 -19.70
N TYR A 122 8.72 -10.58 -19.06
CA TYR A 122 8.84 -11.36 -17.84
C TYR A 122 9.12 -10.44 -16.65
N LEU A 123 8.15 -10.35 -15.74
CA LEU A 123 8.26 -9.60 -14.49
C LEU A 123 8.41 -10.60 -13.34
N PHE A 124 9.28 -10.35 -12.36
CA PHE A 124 9.60 -11.35 -11.35
C PHE A 124 9.73 -10.78 -9.94
N ASP A 125 9.56 -11.62 -8.93
CA ASP A 125 9.72 -11.23 -7.52
C ASP A 125 11.14 -11.52 -7.02
N PHE A 126 11.80 -10.49 -6.49
CA PHE A 126 13.08 -10.65 -5.81
C PHE A 126 12.96 -11.44 -4.49
N PRO A 127 14.04 -12.07 -4.01
CA PRO A 127 14.08 -12.66 -2.66
C PRO A 127 13.52 -11.74 -1.58
N GLY A 128 12.63 -12.27 -0.76
CA GLY A 128 11.90 -11.58 0.32
C GLY A 128 10.65 -10.85 -0.13
N HIS A 129 10.48 -10.59 -1.43
CA HIS A 129 9.42 -9.73 -1.96
C HIS A 129 8.28 -10.53 -2.59
N GLY A 130 7.11 -9.91 -2.68
CA GLY A 130 5.94 -10.50 -3.36
C GLY A 130 5.66 -11.94 -2.93
N GLU A 131 5.71 -12.84 -3.90
CA GLU A 131 5.49 -14.28 -3.75
C GLU A 131 6.77 -15.10 -3.57
N SER A 132 7.94 -14.46 -3.51
CA SER A 132 9.21 -15.17 -3.40
C SER A 132 9.24 -16.04 -2.13
N PRO A 133 9.53 -17.36 -2.25
CA PRO A 133 9.69 -18.24 -1.11
C PRO A 133 11.06 -18.06 -0.43
N VAL A 134 12.00 -17.43 -1.14
CA VAL A 134 13.34 -17.10 -0.62
C VAL A 134 13.22 -15.84 0.22
N ALA A 135 13.82 -15.81 1.40
CA ALA A 135 13.85 -14.61 2.23
C ALA A 135 15.01 -13.68 1.86
N LEU A 136 14.86 -12.39 2.18
CA LEU A 136 15.93 -11.39 2.06
C LEU A 136 17.07 -11.74 3.03
N ALA A 137 18.31 -11.73 2.53
CA ALA A 137 19.51 -12.16 3.26
C ALA A 137 20.24 -10.97 3.92
N GLY A 138 20.26 -10.93 5.24
CA GLY A 138 20.94 -9.84 5.98
C GLY A 138 20.21 -8.50 5.88
N ASP A 139 20.94 -7.40 6.05
CA ASP A 139 20.38 -6.03 6.03
C ASP A 139 20.15 -5.47 4.61
N LEU A 140 19.44 -4.34 4.52
CA LEU A 140 19.09 -3.66 3.28
C LEU A 140 20.27 -3.37 2.34
N THR A 141 21.46 -3.24 2.89
CA THR A 141 22.68 -2.82 2.19
C THR A 141 23.65 -3.97 1.98
N SER A 142 23.26 -5.20 2.34
CA SER A 142 24.16 -6.34 2.33
C SER A 142 24.60 -6.66 0.89
N PRO A 143 25.91 -6.88 0.64
CA PRO A 143 26.38 -7.35 -0.66
C PRO A 143 25.72 -8.66 -1.10
N GLN A 144 25.35 -9.51 -0.14
CA GLN A 144 24.64 -10.76 -0.40
C GLN A 144 23.25 -10.51 -1.01
N ASN A 145 22.51 -9.49 -0.56
CA ASN A 145 21.22 -9.14 -1.14
C ASN A 145 21.35 -8.66 -2.58
N ALA A 146 22.34 -7.80 -2.85
CA ALA A 146 22.63 -7.39 -4.22
C ALA A 146 22.95 -8.61 -5.11
N GLN A 147 23.79 -9.53 -4.62
CA GLN A 147 24.13 -10.74 -5.36
C GLN A 147 22.93 -11.67 -5.59
N ASN A 148 22.07 -11.86 -4.59
CA ASN A 148 20.86 -12.67 -4.72
C ASN A 148 19.88 -12.04 -5.73
N ASN A 149 19.76 -10.72 -5.76
CA ASN A 149 18.95 -10.01 -6.75
C ASN A 149 19.51 -10.20 -8.17
N ILE A 150 20.83 -10.06 -8.35
CA ILE A 150 21.50 -10.30 -9.63
C ILE A 150 21.32 -11.76 -10.08
N THR A 151 21.39 -12.72 -9.14
CA THR A 151 21.18 -14.15 -9.41
C THR A 151 19.76 -14.43 -9.87
N ALA A 152 18.75 -13.92 -9.15
CA ALA A 152 17.34 -14.06 -9.53
C ALA A 152 17.05 -13.43 -10.90
N LEU A 153 17.63 -12.26 -11.20
CA LEU A 153 17.54 -11.64 -12.53
C LEU A 153 18.14 -12.57 -13.60
N GLY A 154 19.33 -13.12 -13.35
CA GLY A 154 20.01 -14.04 -14.27
C GLY A 154 19.19 -15.27 -14.61
N GLU A 155 18.56 -15.90 -13.63
CA GLU A 155 17.70 -17.08 -13.85
C GLU A 155 16.51 -16.77 -14.76
N VAL A 156 15.89 -15.59 -14.61
CA VAL A 156 14.80 -15.16 -15.49
C VAL A 156 15.31 -14.80 -16.88
N VAL A 157 16.50 -14.21 -16.99
CA VAL A 157 17.16 -13.94 -18.28
C VAL A 157 17.47 -15.25 -19.02
N ASP A 158 18.00 -16.25 -18.34
CA ASP A 158 18.31 -17.56 -18.93
C ASP A 158 17.03 -18.31 -19.36
N TYR A 159 15.98 -18.22 -18.54
CA TYR A 159 14.65 -18.72 -18.92
C TYR A 159 14.13 -18.02 -20.18
N ALA A 160 14.15 -16.68 -20.19
CA ALA A 160 13.66 -15.86 -21.30
C ALA A 160 14.39 -16.14 -22.62
N ARG A 161 15.69 -16.49 -22.58
CA ARG A 161 16.49 -16.87 -23.77
C ARG A 161 16.03 -18.15 -24.44
N THR A 162 15.48 -19.07 -23.66
CA THR A 162 15.11 -20.41 -24.12
C THR A 162 13.61 -20.57 -24.36
N HIS A 163 12.81 -19.56 -23.97
CA HIS A 163 11.35 -19.59 -24.03
C HIS A 163 10.80 -18.40 -24.82
N ASN A 164 11.01 -18.44 -26.14
CA ASN A 164 10.37 -17.55 -27.10
C ASN A 164 9.96 -18.38 -28.33
N SER A 165 8.71 -18.22 -28.77
CA SER A 165 8.13 -19.00 -29.87
C SER A 165 8.50 -18.45 -31.25
N ALA A 166 8.96 -17.20 -31.33
CA ALA A 166 9.36 -16.55 -32.57
C ALA A 166 10.81 -16.86 -32.98
N THR A 167 11.70 -17.12 -32.01
CA THR A 167 13.10 -17.46 -32.27
C THR A 167 13.75 -18.24 -31.12
N SER A 168 14.74 -19.07 -31.44
CA SER A 168 15.58 -19.76 -30.45
C SER A 168 16.69 -18.88 -29.86
N THR A 169 16.88 -17.66 -30.38
CA THR A 169 17.91 -16.71 -29.90
C THR A 169 17.33 -15.30 -29.78
N PRO A 170 16.41 -15.06 -28.83
CA PRO A 170 15.78 -13.76 -28.67
C PRO A 170 16.78 -12.70 -28.20
N ASN A 171 16.48 -11.45 -28.54
CA ASN A 171 17.17 -10.28 -28.03
C ASN A 171 16.51 -9.83 -26.72
N ILE A 172 17.31 -9.67 -25.68
CA ILE A 172 16.89 -9.37 -24.32
C ILE A 172 17.01 -7.87 -24.05
N VAL A 173 15.92 -7.28 -23.57
CA VAL A 173 15.85 -5.94 -22.99
C VAL A 173 15.78 -6.09 -21.47
N LEU A 174 16.66 -5.41 -20.75
CA LEU A 174 16.64 -5.40 -19.29
C LEU A 174 16.03 -4.08 -18.81
N LEU A 175 15.07 -4.16 -17.90
CA LEU A 175 14.43 -3.00 -17.29
C LEU A 175 14.37 -3.12 -15.78
N GLY A 176 14.76 -2.08 -15.05
CA GLY A 176 14.71 -2.09 -13.59
C GLY A 176 14.29 -0.74 -12.99
N HIS A 177 13.49 -0.80 -11.91
CA HIS A 177 13.11 0.38 -11.12
C HIS A 177 13.80 0.41 -9.75
N SER A 178 14.36 1.57 -9.38
CA SER A 178 14.98 1.79 -8.06
C SER A 178 15.96 0.66 -7.70
N MET A 179 15.72 -0.14 -6.65
CA MET A 179 16.54 -1.32 -6.33
C MET A 179 16.73 -2.25 -7.56
N GLY A 180 15.67 -2.50 -8.32
CA GLY A 180 15.74 -3.31 -9.53
C GLY A 180 16.60 -2.68 -10.62
N SER A 181 16.73 -1.35 -10.66
CA SER A 181 17.64 -0.68 -11.60
C SER A 181 19.10 -0.96 -11.26
N ALA A 182 19.46 -1.05 -9.98
CA ALA A 182 20.82 -1.37 -9.56
C ALA A 182 21.17 -2.81 -9.98
N ALA A 183 20.28 -3.78 -9.71
CA ALA A 183 20.48 -5.17 -10.14
C ALA A 183 20.59 -5.29 -11.67
N VAL A 184 19.74 -4.58 -12.42
CA VAL A 184 19.79 -4.57 -13.89
C VAL A 184 21.06 -3.89 -14.41
N GLY A 185 21.46 -2.76 -13.84
CA GLY A 185 22.69 -2.04 -14.21
C GLY A 185 23.93 -2.91 -13.99
N ASP A 186 24.07 -3.49 -12.80
CA ASP A 186 25.19 -4.37 -12.45
C ASP A 186 25.22 -5.63 -13.34
N TYR A 187 24.06 -6.27 -13.54
CA TYR A 187 23.96 -7.44 -14.42
C TYR A 187 24.34 -7.10 -15.87
N ALA A 188 23.84 -5.99 -16.41
CA ALA A 188 24.14 -5.56 -17.78
C ALA A 188 25.63 -5.21 -17.98
N MET A 189 26.27 -4.61 -16.97
CA MET A 189 27.71 -4.34 -16.99
C MET A 189 28.54 -5.62 -16.91
N ALA A 190 28.16 -6.57 -16.04
CA ALA A 190 28.83 -7.86 -15.91
C ALA A 190 28.71 -8.72 -17.18
N HIS A 191 27.62 -8.57 -17.93
CA HIS A 191 27.34 -9.29 -19.17
C HIS A 191 27.53 -8.43 -20.42
N ALA A 192 28.37 -7.39 -20.37
CA ALA A 192 28.52 -6.47 -21.48
C ALA A 192 29.11 -7.08 -22.77
N GLY A 193 29.70 -8.28 -22.67
CA GLY A 193 30.13 -9.09 -23.83
C GLY A 193 29.01 -9.85 -24.53
N ASP A 194 27.83 -9.95 -23.92
CA ASP A 194 26.68 -10.64 -24.50
C ASP A 194 25.96 -9.75 -25.53
N SER A 195 26.06 -10.11 -26.81
CA SER A 195 25.44 -9.37 -27.91
C SER A 195 23.91 -9.47 -27.95
N HIS A 196 23.31 -10.43 -27.25
CA HIS A 196 21.86 -10.60 -27.18
C HIS A 196 21.22 -9.72 -26.11
N ILE A 197 21.97 -9.12 -25.17
CA ILE A 197 21.44 -8.06 -24.29
C ILE A 197 21.51 -6.74 -25.06
N VAL A 198 20.39 -6.33 -25.64
CA VAL A 198 20.37 -5.27 -26.65
C VAL A 198 20.02 -3.88 -26.14
N ALA A 199 19.38 -3.80 -24.96
CA ALA A 199 19.02 -2.53 -24.34
C ALA A 199 18.94 -2.67 -22.81
N THR A 200 19.32 -1.60 -22.11
CA THR A 200 19.25 -1.48 -20.65
C THR A 200 18.47 -0.23 -20.28
N ILE A 201 17.38 -0.39 -19.53
CA ILE A 201 16.46 0.69 -19.17
C ILE A 201 16.40 0.81 -17.66
N LEU A 202 16.88 1.93 -17.13
CA LEU A 202 16.94 2.20 -15.70
C LEU A 202 15.95 3.30 -15.33
N VAL A 203 14.97 2.96 -14.51
CA VAL A 203 13.91 3.87 -14.04
C VAL A 203 14.19 4.27 -12.60
N SER A 204 14.35 5.57 -12.35
CA SER A 204 14.75 6.16 -11.06
C SER A 204 16.00 5.47 -10.47
N PRO A 205 17.16 5.59 -11.16
CA PRO A 205 18.31 4.74 -10.87
C PRO A 205 19.00 5.06 -9.54
N VAL A 206 19.24 4.03 -8.72
CA VAL A 206 19.92 4.16 -7.42
C VAL A 206 21.31 3.51 -7.38
N GLY A 207 21.64 2.72 -8.40
CA GLY A 207 22.89 1.96 -8.50
C GLY A 207 24.14 2.84 -8.70
N GLN A 208 25.30 2.20 -8.56
CA GLN A 208 26.63 2.84 -8.64
C GLN A 208 27.44 2.39 -9.86
N GLU A 209 26.77 1.79 -10.84
CA GLU A 209 27.37 1.30 -12.07
C GLU A 209 28.16 2.41 -12.80
N GLN A 210 29.15 1.97 -13.59
CA GLN A 210 30.08 2.85 -14.31
C GLN A 210 29.90 2.65 -15.81
N PRO A 211 28.81 3.15 -16.41
CA PRO A 211 28.56 2.98 -17.83
C PRO A 211 29.64 3.70 -18.65
N THR A 212 29.97 3.11 -19.79
CA THR A 212 30.90 3.65 -20.78
C THR A 212 30.16 4.10 -22.04
N THR A 213 30.90 4.63 -23.01
CA THR A 213 30.38 5.00 -24.33
C THR A 213 29.98 3.83 -25.20
N THR A 214 30.12 2.59 -24.74
CA THR A 214 29.67 1.37 -25.45
C THR A 214 28.94 0.37 -24.56
N GLN A 215 29.03 0.49 -23.22
CA GLN A 215 28.40 -0.44 -22.27
C GLN A 215 27.62 0.30 -21.16
N PRO A 216 26.48 -0.22 -20.70
CA PRO A 216 25.74 -1.33 -21.30
C PRO A 216 25.16 -0.90 -22.67
N ARG A 217 24.68 -1.86 -23.45
CA ARG A 217 24.08 -1.58 -24.77
C ARG A 217 22.80 -0.77 -24.59
N ASN A 218 22.63 0.26 -25.43
CA ASN A 218 21.45 1.13 -25.51
C ASN A 218 20.84 1.50 -24.14
N LEU A 219 21.57 2.32 -23.38
CA LEU A 219 21.20 2.75 -22.04
C LEU A 219 20.14 3.87 -22.07
N LEU A 220 18.95 3.60 -21.56
CA LEU A 220 17.91 4.60 -21.30
C LEU A 220 17.78 4.84 -19.79
N LEU A 221 17.86 6.11 -19.40
CA LEU A 221 17.76 6.57 -18.02
C LEU A 221 16.49 7.41 -17.88
N LEU A 222 15.53 6.95 -17.08
CA LEU A 222 14.29 7.67 -16.81
C LEU A 222 14.28 8.13 -15.35
N VAL A 223 13.90 9.38 -15.08
CA VAL A 223 13.80 9.91 -13.72
C VAL A 223 12.61 10.85 -13.60
N GLY A 224 11.94 10.86 -12.44
CA GLY A 224 10.85 11.79 -12.19
C GLY A 224 11.39 13.22 -12.03
N GLN A 225 10.66 14.22 -12.53
CA GLN A 225 11.03 15.62 -12.27
C GLN A 225 10.99 15.97 -10.77
N ASN A 226 10.09 15.33 -10.03
CA ASN A 226 9.90 15.47 -8.58
C ASN A 226 10.42 14.23 -7.82
N ASP A 227 11.43 13.56 -8.37
CA ASP A 227 12.07 12.43 -7.71
C ASP A 227 12.99 12.90 -6.56
N ILE A 228 13.51 11.94 -5.79
CA ILE A 228 14.43 12.22 -4.69
C ILE A 228 15.69 12.89 -5.28
N PRO A 229 16.20 14.00 -4.69
CA PRO A 229 17.30 14.78 -5.28
C PRO A 229 18.55 13.97 -5.64
N TYR A 230 18.93 13.02 -4.79
CA TYR A 230 20.04 12.11 -5.06
C TYR A 230 19.80 11.22 -6.28
N ILE A 231 18.57 10.77 -6.54
CA ILE A 231 18.22 9.93 -7.71
C ILE A 231 18.29 10.76 -8.99
N ILE A 232 17.84 12.02 -8.96
CA ILE A 232 17.99 12.97 -10.07
C ILE A 232 19.48 13.20 -10.37
N ALA A 233 20.29 13.40 -9.33
CA ALA A 233 21.73 13.57 -9.47
C ALA A 233 22.41 12.31 -10.03
N ASN A 234 21.99 11.12 -9.57
CA ASN A 234 22.54 9.86 -10.06
C ASN A 234 22.18 9.59 -11.53
N ASN A 235 20.95 9.90 -11.94
CA ASN A 235 20.52 9.79 -13.33
C ASN A 235 21.39 10.62 -14.29
N THR A 236 21.64 11.89 -13.94
CA THR A 236 22.51 12.77 -14.76
C THR A 236 23.99 12.38 -14.71
N ARG A 237 24.47 11.85 -13.58
CA ARG A 237 25.81 11.26 -13.44
C ARG A 237 26.00 10.07 -14.37
N LEU A 238 25.06 9.12 -14.38
CA LEU A 238 25.14 7.93 -15.23
C LEU A 238 25.17 8.31 -16.72
N LEU A 239 24.38 9.32 -17.12
CA LEU A 239 24.45 9.83 -18.49
C LEU A 239 25.80 10.49 -18.79
N LYS A 240 26.33 11.31 -17.87
CA LYS A 240 27.65 11.93 -18.03
C LYS A 240 28.72 10.86 -18.29
N LEU A 241 28.76 9.81 -17.48
CA LEU A 241 29.70 8.71 -17.61
C LEU A 241 29.51 7.97 -18.95
N GLY A 242 28.28 7.57 -19.25
CA GLY A 242 27.95 6.84 -20.48
C GLY A 242 28.16 7.63 -21.77
N CYS A 243 28.18 8.96 -21.71
CA CYS A 243 28.50 9.83 -22.85
C CYS A 243 29.92 10.40 -22.83
N ASN A 244 30.69 10.15 -21.77
CA ASN A 244 31.97 10.81 -21.51
C ASN A 244 31.87 12.36 -21.60
N PHE A 245 30.80 12.93 -21.05
CA PHE A 245 30.65 14.39 -20.97
C PHE A 245 31.57 14.97 -19.91
N SER A 246 32.09 16.19 -20.14
CA SER A 246 32.95 16.89 -19.18
C SER A 246 32.19 17.29 -17.89
N ALA A 247 30.91 17.59 -18.01
CA ALA A 247 30.02 17.97 -16.90
C ALA A 247 28.66 17.25 -17.00
N ASN A 248 27.93 17.21 -15.89
CA ASN A 248 26.55 16.70 -15.89
C ASN A 248 25.67 17.60 -16.76
N PRO A 249 24.79 17.01 -17.61
CA PRO A 249 23.80 17.78 -18.36
C PRO A 249 22.94 18.63 -17.42
N GLN A 250 22.79 19.91 -17.75
CA GLN A 250 21.97 20.86 -16.97
C GLN A 250 20.48 20.75 -17.30
N THR A 251 20.14 20.21 -18.47
CA THR A 251 18.78 20.04 -18.95
C THR A 251 18.58 18.63 -19.47
N LEU A 252 17.35 18.11 -19.30
CA LEU A 252 16.90 16.84 -19.86
C LEU A 252 15.71 17.10 -20.80
N PRO A 253 15.57 16.35 -21.91
CA PRO A 253 16.34 15.18 -22.27
C PRO A 253 17.74 15.52 -22.80
N ALA A 254 18.69 14.59 -22.62
CA ALA A 254 20.03 14.65 -23.21
C ALA A 254 20.42 13.25 -23.70
N GLU A 255 21.16 13.17 -24.80
CA GLU A 255 21.53 11.90 -25.43
C GLU A 255 22.88 11.96 -26.17
N CYS A 256 23.46 10.78 -26.43
CA CYS A 256 24.65 10.61 -27.26
C CYS A 256 24.68 9.20 -27.89
N GLY A 257 25.57 8.99 -28.86
CA GLY A 257 25.74 7.72 -29.57
C GLY A 257 24.54 7.35 -30.43
N SER A 258 24.43 6.07 -30.82
CA SER A 258 23.40 5.62 -31.76
C SER A 258 22.70 4.32 -31.29
N PRO A 259 21.37 4.34 -31.07
CA PRO A 259 20.60 3.14 -30.73
C PRO A 259 20.76 2.00 -31.74
N LEU A 260 20.86 2.34 -33.04
CA LEU A 260 21.04 1.37 -34.13
C LEU A 260 22.35 0.58 -34.03
N HIS A 261 23.38 1.16 -33.40
CA HIS A 261 24.69 0.52 -33.22
C HIS A 261 24.88 -0.05 -31.81
N GLY A 262 23.84 -0.11 -30.99
CA GLY A 262 23.94 -0.54 -29.58
C GLY A 262 24.61 0.49 -28.68
N THR A 263 24.92 1.68 -29.19
CA THR A 263 25.67 2.73 -28.48
C THR A 263 24.80 3.93 -28.07
N GLY A 264 23.48 3.80 -28.07
CA GLY A 264 22.62 4.87 -27.60
C GLY A 264 22.76 5.09 -26.09
N ARG A 265 22.84 6.35 -25.64
CA ARG A 265 22.58 6.75 -24.26
C ARG A 265 21.60 7.89 -24.25
N ARG A 266 20.58 7.82 -23.40
CA ARG A 266 19.62 8.91 -23.25
C ARG A 266 19.15 9.01 -21.81
N ALA A 267 19.05 10.21 -21.29
CA ALA A 267 18.33 10.50 -20.06
C ALA A 267 17.12 11.38 -20.32
N VAL A 268 16.01 11.10 -19.63
CA VAL A 268 14.74 11.83 -19.75
C VAL A 268 14.18 12.11 -18.36
N ALA A 269 13.85 13.37 -18.09
CA ALA A 269 13.06 13.76 -16.93
C ALA A 269 11.57 13.64 -17.27
N ILE A 270 10.84 12.82 -16.52
CA ILE A 270 9.41 12.59 -16.70
C ILE A 270 8.63 13.70 -15.96
N PRO A 271 7.86 14.54 -16.67
CA PRO A 271 7.16 15.67 -16.07
C PRO A 271 6.21 15.26 -14.97
N THR A 272 6.13 16.05 -13.89
CA THR A 272 5.24 15.86 -12.73
C THR A 272 5.44 14.58 -11.91
N ALA A 273 6.18 13.59 -12.43
CA ALA A 273 6.36 12.30 -11.79
C ALA A 273 7.35 12.37 -10.62
N ASN A 274 7.12 11.54 -9.61
CA ASN A 274 8.04 11.25 -8.52
C ASN A 274 8.51 9.78 -8.59
N HIS A 275 9.26 9.36 -7.57
CA HIS A 275 9.86 8.02 -7.46
C HIS A 275 8.90 6.84 -7.68
N ILE A 276 7.61 7.01 -7.37
CA ILE A 276 6.59 5.97 -7.46
C ILE A 276 5.67 6.19 -8.66
N THR A 277 5.22 7.42 -8.91
CA THR A 277 4.25 7.69 -9.97
C THR A 277 4.85 7.51 -11.36
N ILE A 278 6.18 7.59 -11.52
CA ILE A 278 6.90 7.34 -12.77
C ILE A 278 6.54 5.99 -13.41
N LEU A 279 6.21 4.98 -12.60
CA LEU A 279 5.88 3.63 -13.04
C LEU A 279 4.56 3.52 -13.82
N ASN A 280 3.74 4.58 -13.81
CA ASN A 280 2.40 4.54 -14.39
C ASN A 280 2.08 5.75 -15.27
N THR A 281 3.09 6.49 -15.76
CA THR A 281 2.83 7.63 -16.66
C THR A 281 2.97 7.23 -18.13
N ALA A 282 2.10 7.79 -18.98
CA ALA A 282 2.18 7.60 -20.43
C ALA A 282 3.53 8.05 -21.00
N THR A 283 4.10 9.13 -20.46
CA THR A 283 5.41 9.64 -20.91
C THR A 283 6.57 8.68 -20.61
N THR A 284 6.50 7.92 -19.51
CA THR A 284 7.47 6.85 -19.22
C THR A 284 7.38 5.77 -20.30
N PHE A 285 6.17 5.28 -20.59
CA PHE A 285 5.96 4.22 -21.56
C PHE A 285 6.31 4.65 -22.99
N SER A 286 5.91 5.86 -23.41
CA SER A 286 6.29 6.39 -24.72
C SER A 286 7.81 6.54 -24.84
N SER A 287 8.48 7.07 -23.81
CA SER A 287 9.94 7.20 -23.82
C SER A 287 10.66 5.86 -23.94
N MET A 288 10.15 4.82 -23.27
CA MET A 288 10.64 3.45 -23.37
C MET A 288 10.42 2.87 -24.78
N LEU A 289 9.19 2.92 -25.29
CA LEU A 289 8.86 2.33 -26.59
C LEU A 289 9.55 3.06 -27.74
N ASP A 290 9.62 4.39 -27.70
CA ASP A 290 10.35 5.19 -28.70
C ASP A 290 11.85 4.91 -28.69
N TRP A 291 12.42 4.60 -27.53
CA TRP A 291 13.83 4.18 -27.41
C TRP A 291 14.07 2.83 -28.08
N LEU A 292 13.22 1.84 -27.79
CA LEU A 292 13.34 0.50 -28.36
C LEU A 292 13.04 0.50 -29.86
N HIS A 293 12.03 1.26 -30.30
CA HIS A 293 11.65 1.39 -31.71
C HIS A 293 12.78 2.00 -32.55
N ARG A 294 13.57 2.93 -32.01
CA ARG A 294 14.75 3.49 -32.71
C ARG A 294 15.82 2.45 -33.03
N ALA A 295 15.98 1.41 -32.20
CA ALA A 295 16.93 0.34 -32.45
C ALA A 295 16.30 -0.84 -33.23
N TYR A 296 15.00 -1.08 -33.05
CA TYR A 296 14.28 -2.24 -33.57
C TYR A 296 12.90 -1.86 -34.16
N PRO A 297 12.83 -1.05 -35.23
CA PRO A 297 11.57 -0.48 -35.71
C PRO A 297 10.57 -1.52 -36.22
N GLN A 298 11.06 -2.68 -36.69
CA GLN A 298 10.22 -3.78 -37.19
C GLN A 298 9.69 -4.70 -36.08
N GLN A 299 10.19 -4.56 -34.85
CA GLN A 299 9.85 -5.44 -33.74
C GLN A 299 9.07 -4.73 -32.61
N VAL A 300 8.95 -3.40 -32.67
CA VAL A 300 8.29 -2.62 -31.62
C VAL A 300 7.21 -1.75 -32.27
N ASN A 301 5.95 -2.05 -31.98
CA ASN A 301 4.82 -1.25 -32.45
C ASN A 301 4.52 -0.10 -31.47
N THR A 302 4.68 1.14 -31.93
CA THR A 302 4.39 2.35 -31.14
C THR A 302 3.00 2.94 -31.38
N GLY A 303 2.21 2.37 -32.30
CA GLY A 303 0.91 2.89 -32.71
C GLY A 303 -0.22 2.69 -31.68
N HIS A 304 -0.01 1.84 -30.67
CA HIS A 304 -1.03 1.50 -29.67
C HIS A 304 -0.62 1.98 -28.27
N MET A 305 -0.51 3.29 -28.08
CA MET A 305 -0.28 3.87 -26.75
C MET A 305 -1.61 4.33 -26.15
N ALA A 306 -2.14 3.57 -25.19
CA ALA A 306 -3.31 4.00 -24.45
C ALA A 306 -2.90 5.07 -23.42
N ALA A 307 -3.61 6.19 -23.37
CA ALA A 307 -3.51 7.10 -22.22
C ALA A 307 -3.82 6.27 -20.96
N ASN A 308 -2.87 6.21 -20.02
CA ASN A 308 -2.98 5.32 -18.87
C ASN A 308 -4.09 5.77 -17.90
N THR A 309 -5.33 5.41 -18.22
CA THR A 309 -6.51 5.62 -17.36
C THR A 309 -6.63 4.55 -16.28
N ARG A 310 -5.76 3.54 -16.27
CA ARG A 310 -5.76 2.43 -15.29
C ARG A 310 -5.75 2.94 -13.86
N ASN A 311 -4.93 3.97 -13.58
CA ASN A 311 -4.86 4.58 -12.26
C ASN A 311 -6.18 5.26 -11.85
N ALA A 312 -6.87 5.92 -12.79
CA ALA A 312 -8.17 6.53 -12.50
C ALA A 312 -9.23 5.46 -12.17
N TRP A 313 -9.23 4.34 -12.89
CA TRP A 313 -10.13 3.21 -12.61
C TRP A 313 -9.79 2.48 -11.32
N LEU A 314 -8.49 2.32 -11.02
CA LEU A 314 -8.03 1.81 -9.73
C LEU A 314 -8.51 2.72 -8.59
N LEU A 315 -8.32 4.03 -8.70
CA LEU A 315 -8.79 5.00 -7.71
C LEU A 315 -10.31 4.98 -7.55
N LEU A 316 -11.06 4.84 -8.63
CA LEU A 316 -12.52 4.68 -8.57
C LEU A 316 -12.90 3.39 -7.84
N GLY A 317 -12.22 2.28 -8.12
CA GLY A 317 -12.42 1.01 -7.44
C GLY A 317 -12.14 1.11 -5.94
N VAL A 318 -10.98 1.66 -5.58
CA VAL A 318 -10.57 1.92 -4.18
C VAL A 318 -11.59 2.83 -3.48
N ALA A 319 -11.99 3.94 -4.10
CA ALA A 319 -13.00 4.83 -3.54
C ALA A 319 -14.34 4.13 -3.36
N GLY A 320 -14.78 3.35 -4.34
CA GLY A 320 -16.02 2.56 -4.27
C GLY A 320 -16.04 1.63 -3.06
N ILE A 321 -14.98 0.85 -2.84
CA ILE A 321 -14.94 -0.07 -1.70
C ILE A 321 -14.78 0.65 -0.35
N LEU A 322 -13.94 1.69 -0.26
CA LEU A 322 -13.78 2.46 0.98
C LEU A 322 -15.08 3.18 1.36
N LEU A 323 -15.84 3.70 0.39
CA LEU A 323 -17.15 4.31 0.64
C LEU A 323 -18.21 3.26 0.99
N ALA A 324 -18.17 2.07 0.38
CA ALA A 324 -19.04 0.94 0.71
C ALA A 324 -18.92 0.50 2.18
N MET A 325 -17.76 0.73 2.81
CA MET A 325 -17.56 0.39 4.22
C MET A 325 -18.49 1.14 5.17
N PHE A 326 -18.83 2.41 4.89
CA PHE A 326 -19.67 3.19 5.80
C PHE A 326 -21.09 2.62 6.00
N PRO A 327 -21.87 2.32 4.93
CA PRO A 327 -23.16 1.65 5.07
C PRO A 327 -23.00 0.20 5.54
N LEU A 328 -21.96 -0.50 5.11
CA LEU A 328 -21.73 -1.90 5.48
C LEU A 328 -21.48 -2.07 6.98
N CYS A 329 -20.67 -1.19 7.60
CA CYS A 329 -20.49 -1.14 9.05
C CYS A 329 -21.84 -1.05 9.77
N SER A 330 -22.72 -0.13 9.36
CA SER A 330 -24.05 -0.01 9.97
C SER A 330 -24.91 -1.25 9.76
N LEU A 331 -24.89 -1.87 8.58
CA LEU A 331 -25.70 -3.05 8.25
C LEU A 331 -25.25 -4.29 9.03
N LEU A 332 -23.94 -4.55 9.15
CA LEU A 332 -23.41 -5.67 9.92
C LEU A 332 -23.72 -5.51 11.41
N ILE A 333 -23.53 -4.31 11.96
CA ILE A 333 -23.90 -4.00 13.35
C ILE A 333 -25.40 -4.25 13.58
N ASP A 334 -26.26 -3.83 12.65
CA ASP A 334 -27.70 -4.08 12.72
C ASP A 334 -28.08 -5.57 12.59
N MET A 335 -27.34 -6.33 11.79
CA MET A 335 -27.57 -7.75 11.51
C MET A 335 -27.18 -8.62 12.71
N PHE A 336 -26.08 -8.30 13.38
CA PHE A 336 -25.64 -8.97 14.61
C PHE A 336 -26.31 -8.40 15.88
N ASP A 337 -27.24 -7.47 15.72
CA ASP A 337 -27.95 -6.76 16.80
C ASP A 337 -27.02 -6.20 17.88
N ILE A 338 -25.93 -5.58 17.43
CA ILE A 338 -24.94 -4.96 18.30
C ILE A 338 -25.43 -3.58 18.71
N ASN A 339 -26.02 -3.52 19.90
CA ASN A 339 -26.54 -2.29 20.51
C ASN A 339 -26.15 -2.26 21.98
N ILE A 340 -25.01 -1.64 22.27
CA ILE A 340 -24.47 -1.57 23.62
C ILE A 340 -24.85 -0.22 24.25
N ALA A 341 -25.26 -0.24 25.52
CA ALA A 341 -25.41 0.98 26.31
C ALA A 341 -24.00 1.56 26.59
N PRO A 342 -23.79 2.87 26.44
CA PRO A 342 -22.47 3.45 26.62
C PRO A 342 -22.01 3.23 28.07
N ARG A 343 -20.86 2.60 28.25
CA ARG A 343 -20.10 2.77 29.49
C ARG A 343 -19.21 3.98 29.26
N ALA A 344 -19.60 5.11 29.85
CA ALA A 344 -18.81 6.32 29.77
C ALA A 344 -17.49 6.11 30.53
N PHE A 345 -16.39 5.88 29.81
CA PHE A 345 -15.17 6.58 30.21
C PHE A 345 -15.45 8.06 29.96
N LYS A 346 -15.51 8.85 31.03
CA LYS A 346 -15.74 10.29 30.91
C LYS A 346 -14.54 10.85 30.16
N GLY A 347 -14.76 11.52 29.02
CA GLY A 347 -13.69 12.07 28.18
C GLY A 347 -12.70 13.01 28.90
N GLN A 348 -12.97 13.40 30.16
CA GLN A 348 -12.12 14.25 30.99
C GLN A 348 -10.68 13.73 31.21
N ASP A 349 -10.36 12.49 30.82
CA ASP A 349 -9.06 11.87 31.04
C ASP A 349 -8.15 11.79 29.79
N VAL A 350 -8.53 12.35 28.62
CA VAL A 350 -7.68 12.22 27.40
C VAL A 350 -6.31 12.87 27.54
N LEU A 351 -6.20 14.02 28.21
CA LEU A 351 -4.88 14.60 28.47
C LEU A 351 -4.01 13.64 29.29
N PHE A 352 -4.60 12.97 30.30
CA PHE A 352 -3.91 11.94 31.07
C PHE A 352 -3.52 10.74 30.21
N PHE A 353 -4.39 10.30 29.29
CA PHE A 353 -4.09 9.20 28.38
C PHE A 353 -3.03 9.55 27.33
N ASP A 354 -3.06 10.76 26.78
CA ASP A 354 -2.03 11.25 25.87
C ASP A 354 -0.69 11.37 26.59
N LEU A 355 -0.67 11.82 27.86
CA LEU A 355 0.52 11.78 28.70
C LEU A 355 1.02 10.35 28.93
N CYS A 356 0.12 9.41 29.22
CA CYS A 356 0.47 7.99 29.31
C CYS A 356 1.01 7.44 27.99
N ALA A 357 0.44 7.85 26.85
CA ALA A 357 0.90 7.44 25.52
C ALA A 357 2.29 7.99 25.22
N VAL A 358 2.54 9.28 25.49
CA VAL A 358 3.87 9.89 25.33
C VAL A 358 4.90 9.17 26.20
N LEU A 359 4.60 8.92 27.48
CA LEU A 359 5.49 8.18 28.36
C LEU A 359 5.73 6.74 27.86
N ALA A 360 4.67 6.05 27.42
CA ALA A 360 4.76 4.70 26.89
C ALA A 360 5.59 4.64 25.60
N ILE A 361 5.47 5.63 24.72
CA ILE A 361 6.30 5.78 23.52
C ILE A 361 7.76 5.94 23.93
N LEU A 362 8.09 6.89 24.81
CA LEU A 362 9.47 7.14 25.23
C LEU A 362 10.12 5.90 25.87
N LEU A 363 9.39 5.21 26.76
CA LEU A 363 9.86 3.98 27.38
C LEU A 363 10.01 2.85 26.35
N THR A 364 9.09 2.73 25.39
CA THR A 364 9.17 1.74 24.31
C THR A 364 10.39 1.98 23.41
N LEU A 365 10.70 3.23 23.08
CA LEU A 365 11.91 3.58 22.34
C LEU A 365 13.16 3.13 23.11
N GLY A 366 13.22 3.39 24.42
CA GLY A 366 14.31 2.93 25.28
C GLY A 366 14.44 1.40 25.35
N ILE A 367 13.31 0.68 25.49
CA ILE A 367 13.29 -0.79 25.50
C ILE A 367 13.81 -1.33 24.17
N GLN A 368 13.28 -0.85 23.04
CA GLN A 368 13.63 -1.36 21.71
C GLN A 368 14.99 -0.92 21.19
N TYR A 369 15.59 0.10 21.82
CA TYR A 369 16.99 0.44 21.61
C TYR A 369 17.91 -0.68 22.11
N VAL A 370 17.56 -1.34 23.23
CA VAL A 370 18.39 -2.38 23.86
C VAL A 370 17.92 -3.80 23.51
N TRP A 371 16.63 -3.99 23.26
CA TRP A 371 16.04 -5.33 23.13
C TRP A 371 14.88 -5.39 22.13
N ARG A 372 15.00 -6.27 21.12
CA ARG A 372 13.99 -6.50 20.08
C ARG A 372 13.52 -7.96 20.06
N PRO A 373 12.53 -8.34 20.89
CA PRO A 373 12.14 -9.75 21.03
C PRO A 373 11.37 -10.32 19.85
N PHE A 374 10.87 -9.49 18.95
CA PHE A 374 9.99 -9.90 17.85
C PHE A 374 10.71 -10.20 16.54
N GLY A 375 12.03 -10.46 16.58
CA GLY A 375 12.81 -10.85 15.40
C GLY A 375 12.27 -12.11 14.70
N PHE A 376 11.57 -12.99 15.43
CA PHE A 376 10.91 -14.17 14.87
C PHE A 376 9.77 -13.85 13.88
N VAL A 377 9.27 -12.61 13.85
CA VAL A 377 8.29 -12.17 12.83
C VAL A 377 8.90 -12.22 11.43
N GLN A 378 10.22 -12.03 11.32
CA GLN A 378 10.96 -12.18 10.06
C GLN A 378 10.34 -11.37 8.90
N ILE A 379 9.91 -10.14 9.21
CA ILE A 379 9.47 -9.13 8.25
C ILE A 379 10.34 -7.92 8.51
N LEU A 380 10.93 -7.35 7.46
CA LEU A 380 11.73 -6.16 7.59
C LEU A 380 10.91 -5.03 8.23
N LEU A 381 11.45 -4.41 9.30
CA LEU A 381 10.78 -3.43 10.16
C LEU A 381 9.55 -3.97 10.92
N GLY A 382 9.04 -5.15 10.55
CA GLY A 382 7.87 -5.75 11.18
C GLY A 382 8.14 -6.17 12.62
N ASP A 383 9.37 -6.58 12.94
CA ASP A 383 9.83 -6.81 14.31
C ASP A 383 9.72 -5.54 15.16
N TYR A 384 10.29 -4.43 14.68
CA TYR A 384 10.35 -3.16 15.39
C TYR A 384 8.96 -2.53 15.54
N VAL A 385 8.18 -2.48 14.45
CA VAL A 385 6.86 -1.86 14.45
C VAL A 385 5.87 -2.70 15.28
N SER A 386 5.96 -4.03 15.25
CA SER A 386 5.15 -4.88 16.13
C SER A 386 5.53 -4.67 17.60
N GLY A 387 6.83 -4.62 17.91
CA GLY A 387 7.30 -4.30 19.26
C GLY A 387 6.88 -2.91 19.72
N TYR A 388 6.88 -1.95 18.81
CA TYR A 388 6.51 -0.56 19.09
C TYR A 388 5.06 -0.50 19.56
N PHE A 389 4.13 -1.09 18.81
CA PHE A 389 2.73 -1.11 19.20
C PHE A 389 2.47 -1.99 20.42
N PHE A 390 3.14 -3.14 20.53
CA PHE A 390 2.98 -4.08 21.65
C PHE A 390 3.41 -3.46 22.99
N PHE A 391 4.62 -2.89 23.07
CA PHE A 391 5.14 -2.31 24.30
C PHE A 391 4.39 -1.05 24.70
N ILE A 392 3.97 -0.21 23.74
CA ILE A 392 3.11 0.94 24.04
C ILE A 392 1.81 0.44 24.68
N ALA A 393 1.17 -0.57 24.09
CA ALA A 393 -0.06 -1.13 24.65
C ALA A 393 0.14 -1.68 26.06
N LEU A 394 1.22 -2.44 26.30
CA LEU A 394 1.53 -3.03 27.60
C LEU A 394 1.79 -1.96 28.67
N ILE A 395 2.63 -0.96 28.37
CA ILE A 395 2.99 0.11 29.30
C ILE A 395 1.79 1.00 29.58
N MET A 396 1.01 1.37 28.55
CA MET A 396 -0.22 2.12 28.74
C MET A 396 -1.22 1.33 29.61
N ALA A 397 -1.46 0.06 29.30
CA ALA A 397 -2.36 -0.78 30.08
C ALA A 397 -1.91 -0.88 31.54
N ALA A 398 -0.62 -1.12 31.79
CA ALA A 398 -0.06 -1.18 33.15
C ALA A 398 -0.21 0.15 33.90
N GLY A 399 0.16 1.27 33.28
CA GLY A 399 0.04 2.60 33.89
C GLY A 399 -1.40 2.96 34.22
N ILE A 400 -2.33 2.69 33.30
CA ILE A 400 -3.76 2.93 33.52
C ILE A 400 -4.30 2.01 34.62
N LEU A 401 -3.93 0.73 34.64
CA LEU A 401 -4.36 -0.21 35.66
C LEU A 401 -3.83 0.17 37.06
N VAL A 402 -2.58 0.62 37.17
CA VAL A 402 -2.00 1.05 38.47
C VAL A 402 -2.72 2.27 39.01
N ILE A 403 -2.99 3.26 38.16
CA ILE A 403 -3.54 4.57 38.57
C ILE A 403 -5.06 4.50 38.75
N ARG A 404 -5.77 3.85 37.83
CA ARG A 404 -7.24 3.83 37.78
C ARG A 404 -7.85 2.53 38.30
N ARG A 405 -7.03 1.49 38.55
CA ARG A 405 -7.49 0.15 38.99
C ARG A 405 -8.52 -0.48 38.05
N MET A 406 -8.60 0.01 36.82
CA MET A 406 -9.52 -0.44 35.78
C MET A 406 -8.90 -0.19 34.41
N LEU A 407 -9.03 -1.15 33.51
CA LEU A 407 -8.66 -0.97 32.11
C LEU A 407 -9.86 -0.43 31.31
N PRO A 408 -9.66 0.54 30.40
CA PRO A 408 -10.70 1.09 29.54
C PRO A 408 -11.06 0.14 28.39
N ILE A 409 -11.00 -1.18 28.63
CA ILE A 409 -11.34 -2.16 27.60
C ILE A 409 -12.87 -2.31 27.61
N PRO A 410 -13.54 -2.22 26.45
CA PRO A 410 -14.99 -2.42 26.31
C PRO A 410 -15.41 -3.90 26.48
N LEU A 411 -14.82 -4.63 27.42
CA LEU A 411 -15.24 -5.98 27.79
C LEU A 411 -16.58 -5.86 28.54
N MET A 412 -17.63 -6.52 28.05
CA MET A 412 -18.60 -7.28 28.87
C MET A 412 -19.80 -7.81 28.06
N ARG A 413 -20.11 -7.32 26.84
CA ARG A 413 -21.24 -7.86 26.05
C ARG A 413 -20.91 -8.01 24.56
N GLN A 414 -21.33 -9.15 24.00
CA GLN A 414 -21.23 -9.47 22.57
C GLN A 414 -19.80 -9.34 21.99
N VAL A 415 -18.78 -9.62 22.80
CA VAL A 415 -17.36 -9.54 22.39
C VAL A 415 -17.11 -10.36 21.14
N ILE A 416 -17.59 -11.61 21.11
CA ILE A 416 -17.44 -12.52 19.97
C ILE A 416 -18.08 -11.92 18.71
N ALA A 417 -19.29 -11.36 18.82
CA ALA A 417 -19.98 -10.76 17.68
C ALA A 417 -19.24 -9.52 17.15
N GLN A 418 -18.70 -8.68 18.05
CA GLN A 418 -17.91 -7.52 17.63
C GLN A 418 -16.60 -7.93 16.95
N ILE A 419 -15.88 -8.92 17.49
CA ILE A 419 -14.68 -9.48 16.85
C ILE A 419 -15.05 -10.04 15.48
N ALA A 420 -16.13 -10.83 15.39
CA ALA A 420 -16.61 -11.39 14.14
C ALA A 420 -16.95 -10.30 13.10
N VAL A 421 -17.60 -9.20 13.51
CA VAL A 421 -17.87 -8.05 12.62
C VAL A 421 -16.58 -7.36 12.19
N GLY A 422 -15.63 -7.11 13.10
CA GLY A 422 -14.34 -6.51 12.77
C GLY A 422 -13.54 -7.37 11.78
N LEU A 423 -13.49 -8.68 12.01
CA LEU A 423 -12.86 -9.65 11.11
C LEU A 423 -13.59 -9.74 9.77
N ALA A 424 -14.93 -9.72 9.75
CA ALA A 424 -15.71 -9.73 8.52
C ALA A 424 -15.45 -8.47 7.66
N LEU A 425 -15.40 -7.29 8.28
CA LEU A 425 -15.05 -6.04 7.60
C LEU A 425 -13.62 -6.10 7.05
N GLY A 426 -12.66 -6.59 7.85
CA GLY A 426 -11.28 -6.80 7.41
C GLY A 426 -11.17 -7.78 6.25
N ALA A 427 -11.88 -8.90 6.31
CA ALA A 427 -11.95 -9.90 5.24
C ALA A 427 -12.58 -9.32 3.96
N ILE A 428 -13.63 -8.52 4.08
CA ILE A 428 -14.23 -7.84 2.93
C ILE A 428 -13.21 -6.93 2.26
N LEU A 429 -12.49 -6.09 3.01
CA LEU A 429 -11.41 -5.27 2.46
C LEU A 429 -10.31 -6.14 1.82
N TYR A 430 -9.89 -7.22 2.46
CA TYR A 430 -8.90 -8.14 1.93
C TYR A 430 -9.32 -8.74 0.57
N PHE A 431 -10.53 -9.30 0.47
CA PHE A 431 -11.01 -9.94 -0.76
C PHE A 431 -11.41 -8.96 -1.86
N THR A 432 -11.59 -7.67 -1.55
CA THR A 432 -11.94 -6.63 -2.53
C THR A 432 -10.74 -5.74 -2.84
N LEU A 433 -10.39 -4.83 -1.94
CA LEU A 433 -9.25 -3.93 -2.06
C LEU A 433 -7.94 -4.72 -2.22
N GLY A 434 -7.74 -5.82 -1.49
CA GLY A 434 -6.53 -6.61 -1.61
C GLY A 434 -6.36 -7.29 -2.96
N GLN A 435 -7.45 -7.81 -3.53
CA GLN A 435 -7.45 -8.41 -4.87
C GLN A 435 -7.26 -7.35 -5.96
N LEU A 436 -7.99 -6.23 -5.86
CA LEU A 436 -7.84 -5.10 -6.78
C LEU A 436 -6.39 -4.56 -6.76
N SER A 437 -5.83 -4.33 -5.58
CA SER A 437 -4.44 -3.87 -5.43
C SER A 437 -3.44 -4.90 -5.97
N THR A 438 -3.63 -6.20 -5.70
CA THR A 438 -2.76 -7.26 -6.21
C THR A 438 -2.75 -7.32 -7.73
N PHE A 439 -3.91 -7.18 -8.36
CA PHE A 439 -4.00 -7.17 -9.81
C PHE A 439 -3.40 -5.88 -10.40
N ALA A 440 -3.66 -4.74 -9.76
CA ALA A 440 -3.44 -3.42 -10.36
C ALA A 440 -2.09 -2.77 -10.00
N TRP A 441 -1.53 -3.05 -8.83
CA TRP A 441 -0.51 -2.18 -8.23
C TRP A 441 0.55 -2.89 -7.40
N GLN A 442 0.20 -3.75 -6.45
CA GLN A 442 1.17 -4.38 -5.54
C GLN A 442 0.53 -5.59 -4.90
N ARG A 443 1.31 -6.67 -4.73
CA ARG A 443 0.86 -7.87 -4.03
C ARG A 443 0.36 -7.52 -2.61
N PHE A 444 -0.95 -7.59 -2.44
CA PHE A 444 -1.66 -7.34 -1.18
C PHE A 444 -2.43 -8.58 -0.70
N THR A 445 -2.21 -9.74 -1.30
CA THR A 445 -2.73 -11.03 -0.85
C THR A 445 -1.67 -11.83 -0.12
N PHE A 446 -2.10 -12.71 0.80
CA PHE A 446 -1.18 -13.54 1.57
C PHE A 446 -0.60 -14.68 0.74
N THR A 447 0.69 -14.92 0.92
CA THR A 447 1.30 -16.24 0.73
C THR A 447 1.23 -17.02 2.05
N PRO A 448 1.38 -18.36 2.05
CA PRO A 448 1.37 -19.13 3.30
C PRO A 448 2.36 -18.61 4.37
N PRO A 449 3.61 -18.21 4.03
CA PRO A 449 4.52 -17.59 5.00
C PRO A 449 4.03 -16.25 5.56
N ARG A 450 3.30 -15.45 4.77
CA ARG A 450 2.77 -14.14 5.23
C ARG A 450 1.54 -14.32 6.12
N LEU A 451 0.75 -15.37 5.92
CA LEU A 451 -0.49 -15.60 6.68
C LEU A 451 -0.25 -15.83 8.17
N TRP A 452 0.73 -16.67 8.54
CA TRP A 452 1.02 -16.90 9.97
C TRP A 452 1.64 -15.65 10.62
N ARG A 453 2.47 -14.91 9.88
CA ARG A 453 3.04 -13.64 10.34
C ARG A 453 1.95 -12.61 10.58
N PHE A 454 0.98 -12.52 9.67
CA PHE A 454 -0.22 -11.73 9.85
C PHE A 454 -0.94 -12.07 11.15
N ALA A 455 -1.18 -13.35 11.44
CA ALA A 455 -1.86 -13.76 12.65
C ALA A 455 -1.10 -13.34 13.93
N ILE A 456 0.22 -13.48 13.95
CA ILE A 456 1.06 -13.05 15.07
C ILE A 456 1.04 -11.52 15.22
N VAL A 457 1.32 -10.78 14.15
CA VAL A 457 1.34 -9.31 14.17
C VAL A 457 -0.03 -8.77 14.60
N PHE A 458 -1.12 -9.35 14.09
CA PHE A 458 -2.48 -9.01 14.50
C PHE A 458 -2.65 -9.13 16.02
N VAL A 459 -2.24 -10.26 16.62
CA VAL A 459 -2.34 -10.47 18.07
C VAL A 459 -1.46 -9.49 18.85
N LEU A 460 -0.25 -9.20 18.37
CA LEU A 460 0.68 -8.28 19.04
C LEU A 460 0.16 -6.84 19.09
N ILE A 461 -0.48 -6.36 18.02
CA ILE A 461 -0.90 -4.95 17.91
C ILE A 461 -2.34 -4.71 18.33
N TRP A 462 -3.20 -5.75 18.35
CA TRP A 462 -4.62 -5.63 18.72
C TRP A 462 -4.87 -4.97 20.09
N PRO A 463 -4.09 -5.25 21.15
CA PRO A 463 -4.25 -4.58 22.45
C PRO A 463 -4.16 -3.05 22.38
N LEU A 464 -3.31 -2.50 21.51
CA LEU A 464 -3.17 -1.04 21.36
C LEU A 464 -4.47 -0.42 20.84
N PHE A 465 -5.04 -1.02 19.80
CA PHE A 465 -6.27 -0.52 19.19
C PHE A 465 -7.49 -0.72 20.10
N LEU A 466 -7.48 -1.73 20.97
CA LEU A 466 -8.50 -1.87 22.02
C LEU A 466 -8.43 -0.72 23.04
N LEU A 467 -7.23 -0.27 23.41
CA LEU A 467 -7.05 0.89 24.27
C LEU A 467 -7.49 2.19 23.57
N ASP A 468 -7.09 2.40 22.33
CA ASP A 468 -7.50 3.56 21.50
C ASP A 468 -9.03 3.66 21.42
N GLU A 469 -9.70 2.59 20.98
CA GLU A 469 -11.16 2.56 20.85
C GLU A 469 -11.88 2.59 22.20
N GLY A 470 -11.28 2.05 23.26
CA GLY A 470 -11.84 2.10 24.61
C GLY A 470 -11.85 3.52 25.21
N ILE A 471 -10.77 4.28 24.99
CA ILE A 471 -10.56 5.61 25.56
C ILE A 471 -11.23 6.69 24.71
N ASN A 472 -10.89 6.74 23.42
CA ASN A 472 -11.26 7.86 22.55
C ASN A 472 -12.75 7.89 22.23
N ARG A 473 -13.44 6.74 22.30
CA ARG A 473 -14.89 6.68 22.10
C ARG A 473 -15.70 7.27 23.25
N GLY A 474 -15.11 7.46 24.43
CA GLY A 474 -15.70 8.28 25.50
C GLY A 474 -15.97 9.73 25.06
N TRP A 475 -15.13 10.31 24.20
CA TRP A 475 -15.35 11.64 23.62
C TRP A 475 -16.39 11.66 22.52
N GLN A 476 -16.55 10.55 21.81
CA GLN A 476 -17.57 10.44 20.78
C GLN A 476 -18.99 10.55 21.35
N GLU A 477 -19.20 10.11 22.60
CA GLU A 477 -20.46 10.33 23.33
C GLU A 477 -20.74 11.82 23.61
N LEU A 478 -19.70 12.67 23.65
CA LEU A 478 -19.83 14.13 23.74
C LEU A 478 -19.96 14.81 22.36
N GLY A 479 -19.71 14.08 21.28
CA GLY A 479 -19.81 14.55 19.90
C GLY A 479 -18.88 13.80 18.96
N ILE A 480 -19.38 13.46 17.76
CA ILE A 480 -18.66 12.67 16.75
C ILE A 480 -17.29 13.27 16.40
N ILE A 481 -17.25 14.58 16.17
CA ILE A 481 -16.00 15.29 15.81
C ILE A 481 -14.97 15.19 16.95
N ARG A 482 -15.42 15.28 18.21
CA ARG A 482 -14.51 15.21 19.37
C ARG A 482 -13.83 13.84 19.46
N GLY A 483 -14.59 12.76 19.28
CA GLY A 483 -14.04 11.41 19.25
C GLY A 483 -13.07 11.19 18.08
N ALA A 484 -13.42 11.70 16.89
CA ALA A 484 -12.54 11.61 15.72
C ALA A 484 -11.22 12.37 15.91
N VAL A 485 -11.26 13.59 16.45
CA VAL A 485 -10.07 14.39 16.75
C VAL A 485 -9.20 13.73 17.81
N ALA A 486 -9.78 13.19 18.88
CA ALA A 486 -9.03 12.48 19.92
C ALA A 486 -8.30 11.23 19.37
N SER A 487 -9.01 10.39 18.62
CA SER A 487 -8.39 9.20 18.01
C SER A 487 -7.34 9.55 16.94
N LEU A 488 -7.54 10.64 16.20
CA LEU A 488 -6.55 11.15 15.26
C LEU A 488 -5.30 11.68 15.99
N GLY A 489 -5.48 12.42 17.09
CA GLY A 489 -4.39 12.91 17.94
C GLY A 489 -3.52 11.77 18.46
N PHE A 490 -4.14 10.70 18.96
CA PHE A 490 -3.42 9.49 19.38
C PHE A 490 -2.61 8.86 18.24
N LYS A 491 -3.20 8.72 17.04
CA LYS A 491 -2.49 8.17 15.87
C LYS A 491 -1.35 9.07 15.38
N VAL A 492 -1.48 10.39 15.49
CA VAL A 492 -0.40 11.35 15.23
C VAL A 492 0.74 11.13 16.22
N LEU A 493 0.46 10.91 17.51
CA LEU A 493 1.51 10.58 18.50
C LEU A 493 2.27 9.30 18.13
N LEU A 494 1.57 8.26 17.64
CA LEU A 494 2.22 7.03 17.16
C LEU A 494 3.14 7.29 15.96
N ILE A 495 2.72 8.13 15.01
CA ILE A 495 3.56 8.52 13.86
C ILE A 495 4.79 9.31 14.33
N VAL A 496 4.61 10.29 15.21
CA VAL A 496 5.70 11.11 15.75
C VAL A 496 6.69 10.24 16.52
N GLY A 497 6.22 9.26 17.29
CA GLY A 497 7.10 8.32 17.99
C GLY A 497 7.86 7.38 17.05
N LEU A 498 7.23 6.89 15.97
CA LEU A 498 7.93 6.12 14.94
C LEU A 498 8.94 6.98 14.16
N PHE A 499 8.62 8.24 13.87
CA PHE A 499 9.58 9.17 13.29
C PHE A 499 10.76 9.42 14.24
N ALA A 500 10.50 9.65 15.54
CA ALA A 500 11.57 9.75 16.51
C ALA A 500 12.45 8.48 16.54
N ALA A 501 11.85 7.30 16.41
CA ALA A 501 12.61 6.05 16.30
C ALA A 501 13.61 6.04 15.15
N THR A 502 13.27 6.60 13.97
CA THR A 502 14.18 6.63 12.81
C THR A 502 15.40 7.51 13.05
N LEU A 503 15.29 8.55 13.89
CA LEU A 503 16.39 9.44 14.24
C LEU A 503 17.42 8.80 15.19
N PHE A 504 16.99 7.89 16.07
CA PHE A 504 17.84 7.30 17.11
C PHE A 504 18.25 5.85 16.83
N THR A 505 17.62 5.19 15.86
CA THR A 505 17.79 3.76 15.64
C THR A 505 18.30 3.49 14.23
N PRO A 506 19.57 3.05 14.08
CA PRO A 506 20.11 2.67 12.78
C PRO A 506 19.26 1.59 12.09
N GLY A 507 19.14 1.69 10.76
CA GLY A 507 18.40 0.73 9.92
C GLY A 507 16.90 0.99 9.79
N LEU A 508 16.33 1.96 10.52
CA LEU A 508 14.89 2.30 10.44
C LEU A 508 14.56 3.37 9.39
N GLY A 509 15.53 3.93 8.66
CA GLY A 509 15.30 5.04 7.73
C GLY A 509 14.28 4.75 6.62
N PHE A 510 14.05 3.49 6.26
CA PHE A 510 12.99 3.13 5.31
C PHE A 510 11.57 3.47 5.85
N LEU A 511 11.37 3.55 7.17
CA LEU A 511 10.10 3.99 7.75
C LEU A 511 9.72 5.40 7.30
N ASP A 512 10.69 6.30 7.05
CA ASP A 512 10.40 7.68 6.65
C ASP A 512 9.59 7.75 5.35
N ILE A 513 9.77 6.78 4.45
CA ILE A 513 8.99 6.64 3.21
C ILE A 513 7.57 6.11 3.49
N VAL A 514 7.41 5.29 4.52
CA VAL A 514 6.14 4.63 4.87
C VAL A 514 5.24 5.50 5.74
N LEU A 515 5.81 6.38 6.58
CA LEU A 515 5.04 7.20 7.53
C LEU A 515 3.91 8.05 6.88
N PRO A 516 4.10 8.69 5.70
CA PRO A 516 3.00 9.38 5.03
C PRO A 516 1.86 8.46 4.62
N VAL A 517 2.16 7.24 4.16
CA VAL A 517 1.15 6.22 3.83
C VAL A 517 0.44 5.75 5.10
N LEU A 518 1.18 5.54 6.19
CA LEU A 518 0.62 5.19 7.49
C LEU A 518 -0.35 6.27 8.00
N ALA A 519 -0.05 7.55 7.81
CA ALA A 519 -0.96 8.65 8.14
C ALA A 519 -2.31 8.56 7.42
N LEU A 520 -2.29 8.24 6.12
CA LEU A 520 -3.50 8.05 5.32
C LEU A 520 -4.30 6.83 5.79
N VAL A 521 -3.63 5.71 6.08
CA VAL A 521 -4.27 4.51 6.64
C VAL A 521 -4.92 4.83 7.99
N PHE A 522 -4.20 5.53 8.87
CA PHE A 522 -4.72 5.96 10.16
C PHE A 522 -5.93 6.88 10.04
N LEU A 523 -5.95 7.82 9.09
CA LEU A 523 -7.11 8.66 8.82
C LEU A 523 -8.34 7.82 8.44
N LEU A 524 -8.18 6.83 7.55
CA LEU A 524 -9.25 5.91 7.17
C LEU A 524 -9.73 5.06 8.35
N LEU A 525 -8.80 4.57 9.18
CA LEU A 525 -9.15 3.79 10.37
C LEU A 525 -9.90 4.63 11.41
N VAL A 526 -9.55 5.92 11.60
CA VAL A 526 -10.35 6.84 12.41
C VAL A 526 -11.76 6.98 11.87
N ALA A 527 -11.91 7.16 10.55
CA ALA A 527 -13.22 7.32 9.92
C ALA A 527 -14.09 6.06 10.11
N PHE A 528 -13.53 4.87 9.86
CA PHE A 528 -14.24 3.60 10.04
C PHE A 528 -14.55 3.30 11.49
N GLY A 529 -13.59 3.44 12.42
CA GLY A 529 -13.83 3.26 13.85
C GLY A 529 -14.92 4.19 14.37
N THR A 530 -14.92 5.45 13.93
CA THR A 530 -15.95 6.44 14.28
C THR A 530 -17.33 6.03 13.77
N GLN A 531 -17.42 5.54 12.54
CA GLN A 531 -18.68 5.07 11.96
C GLN A 531 -19.19 3.78 12.62
N ILE A 532 -18.31 2.83 12.92
CA ILE A 532 -18.64 1.58 13.61
C ILE A 532 -19.20 1.90 15.00
N TYR A 533 -18.54 2.79 15.75
CA TYR A 533 -19.00 3.20 17.06
C TYR A 533 -20.32 3.99 16.99
N ALA A 534 -20.48 4.89 16.02
CA ALA A 534 -21.74 5.61 15.81
C ALA A 534 -22.92 4.67 15.46
N SER A 535 -22.63 3.50 14.90
CA SER A 535 -23.66 2.56 14.44
C SER A 535 -24.26 1.72 15.56
N GLY A 536 -23.46 1.31 16.55
CA GLY A 536 -23.90 0.41 17.63
C GLY A 536 -22.99 0.38 18.87
N ARG A 537 -22.12 1.39 19.00
CA ARG A 537 -21.08 1.49 20.04
C ARG A 537 -20.12 0.30 20.08
N ALA A 538 -19.82 -0.26 18.91
CA ALA A 538 -19.04 -1.47 18.75
C ALA A 538 -17.51 -1.19 18.71
N ALA A 539 -16.96 -0.72 19.83
CA ALA A 539 -15.54 -0.36 19.94
C ALA A 539 -14.58 -1.53 19.63
N ILE A 540 -14.92 -2.77 20.03
CA ILE A 540 -14.08 -3.94 19.74
C ILE A 540 -14.04 -4.23 18.23
N ALA A 541 -15.16 -4.04 17.52
CA ALA A 541 -15.19 -4.22 16.08
C ALA A 541 -14.27 -3.20 15.36
N GLY A 542 -14.25 -1.95 15.82
CA GLY A 542 -13.32 -0.92 15.32
C GLY A 542 -11.86 -1.24 15.61
N ALA A 543 -11.56 -1.75 16.80
CA ALA A 543 -10.20 -2.14 17.20
C ALA A 543 -9.70 -3.35 16.40
N THR A 544 -10.55 -4.38 16.26
CA THR A 544 -10.27 -5.57 15.46
C THR A 544 -10.06 -5.22 13.99
N LEU A 545 -10.89 -4.36 13.39
CA LEU A 545 -10.68 -3.88 12.03
C LEU A 545 -9.35 -3.15 11.87
N SER A 546 -9.02 -2.25 12.80
CA SER A 546 -7.77 -1.47 12.76
C SER A 546 -6.53 -2.37 12.86
N ALA A 547 -6.55 -3.33 13.80
CA ALA A 547 -5.48 -4.31 13.94
C ALA A 547 -5.37 -5.21 12.71
N PHE A 548 -6.49 -5.64 12.13
CA PHE A 548 -6.51 -6.44 10.90
C PHE A 548 -5.84 -5.68 9.75
N VAL A 549 -6.29 -4.46 9.45
CA VAL A 549 -5.77 -3.67 8.33
C VAL A 549 -4.29 -3.35 8.52
N MET A 550 -3.87 -3.02 9.74
CA MET A 550 -2.47 -2.72 10.02
C MET A 550 -1.56 -3.94 9.89
N ALA A 551 -1.93 -5.06 10.52
CA ALA A 551 -1.17 -6.30 10.41
C ALA A 551 -1.13 -6.79 8.96
N TRP A 552 -2.24 -6.68 8.24
CA TRP A 552 -2.31 -7.02 6.81
C TRP A 552 -1.34 -6.18 5.99
N ALA A 553 -1.41 -4.85 6.08
CA ALA A 553 -0.54 -3.95 5.32
C ALA A 553 0.95 -4.18 5.63
N MET A 554 1.30 -4.37 6.90
CA MET A 554 2.68 -4.67 7.33
C MET A 554 3.19 -5.99 6.72
N THR A 555 2.36 -7.03 6.77
CA THR A 555 2.79 -8.39 6.40
C THR A 555 2.75 -8.69 4.92
N THR A 556 2.09 -7.88 4.09
CA THR A 556 2.10 -8.03 2.63
C THR A 556 3.09 -7.10 1.94
N THR A 557 3.36 -5.92 2.51
CA THR A 557 4.15 -4.87 1.83
C THR A 557 5.65 -5.05 2.05
N PHE A 558 6.07 -5.38 3.28
CA PHE A 558 7.49 -5.46 3.62
C PHE A 558 8.11 -6.81 3.25
N PRO A 559 9.42 -6.84 2.92
CA PRO A 559 10.09 -8.09 2.62
C PRO A 559 10.16 -9.05 3.81
N ILE A 560 10.06 -10.34 3.52
CA ILE A 560 10.39 -11.41 4.48
C ILE A 560 11.91 -11.49 4.60
N THR A 561 12.43 -11.59 5.81
CA THR A 561 13.87 -11.66 6.10
C THR A 561 14.26 -13.01 6.70
N LEU A 562 15.55 -13.36 6.62
CA LEU A 562 16.13 -14.42 7.44
C LEU A 562 16.43 -13.89 8.86
N SER A 563 16.33 -14.78 9.85
CA SER A 563 16.73 -14.52 11.24
C SER A 563 18.24 -14.53 11.43
#